data_AF-A0AAN8ZJL3-F1
#
_entry.id   AF-A0AAN8ZJL3-F1
#
_cell.length_a   1.000
_cell.length_b   1.000
_cell.length_c   1.000
_cell.angle_alpha   90.00
_cell.angle_beta   90.00
_cell.angle_gamma   90.00
#
_symmetry.space_group_name_H-M   'P 1'
#
loop_
_entity.id
_entity.type
_entity.pdbx_description
1 polymer ?
#
loop_
_entity_poly.entity_id
_entity_poly.type
_entity_poly.pdbx_seq_one_letter_code
_entity_poly.pdbx_strand_id
1 'polypeptide(L)'
;MGGRRPILVALALVMVLGVAMYVRLWSIDFTISSVDAELRRVFDLANKEAMDESAEWRYKYDQQIKQSLKKVEDDAGLNKRLGMLQKVLL
;
A
#
# COMPACT_ATOMS: atom_id res chain seq x y z
N MET A 1 -10.58 -70.39 2.77
CA MET A 1 -11.17 -69.13 3.29
C MET A 1 -10.09 -68.06 3.27
N GLY A 2 -10.18 -66.98 2.46
CA GLY A 2 -9.14 -65.93 2.57
C GLY A 2 -9.13 -64.78 1.55
N GLY A 3 -9.70 -64.92 0.36
CA GLY A 3 -9.50 -63.94 -0.73
C GLY A 3 -10.18 -62.58 -0.58
N ARG A 4 -11.18 -62.42 0.29
CA ARG A 4 -11.97 -61.16 0.43
C ARG A 4 -11.35 -60.15 1.39
N ARG A 5 -10.62 -60.61 2.41
CA ARG A 5 -9.94 -59.75 3.39
C ARG A 5 -8.88 -58.83 2.76
N PRO A 6 -7.98 -59.29 1.87
CA PRO A 6 -6.98 -58.40 1.27
C PRO A 6 -7.63 -57.32 0.38
N ILE A 7 -8.73 -57.65 -0.30
CA ILE A 7 -9.47 -56.69 -1.14
C ILE A 7 -10.10 -55.59 -0.29
N LEU A 8 -10.71 -55.94 0.85
CA LEU A 8 -11.30 -54.95 1.76
C LEU A 8 -10.24 -54.06 2.41
N VAL A 9 -9.07 -54.62 2.74
CA VAL A 9 -7.94 -53.84 3.26
C VAL A 9 -7.40 -52.90 2.19
N ALA A 10 -7.23 -53.37 0.96
CA ALA A 10 -6.82 -52.52 -0.16
C ALA A 10 -7.82 -51.39 -0.43
N LEU A 11 -9.12 -51.69 -0.39
CA LEU A 11 -10.18 -50.70 -0.53
C LEU A 11 -10.13 -49.66 0.58
N ALA A 12 -10.00 -50.08 1.84
CA ALA A 12 -9.89 -49.18 2.98
C ALA A 12 -8.64 -48.28 2.88
N LEU A 13 -7.51 -48.83 2.44
CA LEU A 13 -6.28 -48.06 2.22
C LEU A 13 -6.46 -47.00 1.14
N VAL A 14 -7.07 -47.34 0.00
CA VAL A 14 -7.35 -46.39 -1.09
C VAL A 14 -8.29 -45.28 -0.61
N MET A 15 -9.33 -45.63 0.15
CA MET A 15 -10.28 -44.65 0.70
C MET A 15 -9.59 -43.68 1.66
N VAL A 16 -8.75 -44.19 2.58
CA VAL A 16 -7.99 -43.36 3.52
C VAL A 16 -6.97 -42.48 2.78
N LEU A 17 -6.28 -43.03 1.78
CA LEU A 17 -5.37 -42.25 0.93
C LEU A 17 -6.11 -41.12 0.19
N GLY A 18 -7.28 -41.40 -0.37
CA GLY A 18 -8.11 -40.40 -1.04
C GLY A 18 -8.52 -39.26 -0.09
N VAL A 19 -8.97 -39.60 1.12
CA VAL A 19 -9.32 -38.61 2.15
C VAL A 19 -8.10 -37.80 2.59
N ALA A 20 -6.97 -38.45 2.82
CA ALA A 20 -5.73 -37.78 3.22
C ALA A 20 -5.24 -36.81 2.12
N MET A 21 -5.32 -37.22 0.85
CA MET A 21 -4.98 -36.36 -0.29
C MET A 21 -5.95 -35.18 -0.42
N TYR A 22 -7.25 -35.39 -0.23
CA TYR A 22 -8.25 -34.33 -0.27
C TYR A 22 -8.00 -33.27 0.83
N VAL A 23 -7.82 -33.72 2.08
CA VAL A 23 -7.52 -32.81 3.20
C VAL A 23 -6.22 -32.04 2.96
N ARG A 24 -5.20 -32.70 2.39
CA ARG A 24 -3.92 -32.07 2.06
C ARG A 24 -4.07 -31.00 0.98
N LEU A 25 -4.82 -31.27 -0.09
CA LEU A 25 -5.11 -30.29 -1.14
C LEU A 25 -5.94 -29.12 -0.60
N TRP A 26 -6.96 -29.41 0.20
CA TRP A 26 -7.82 -28.41 0.81
C TRP A 26 -7.04 -27.47 1.76
N SER A 27 -6.10 -28.02 2.55
CA SER A 27 -5.25 -27.22 3.44
C SER A 27 -4.32 -26.28 2.67
N ILE A 28 -3.83 -26.69 1.50
CA ILE A 28 -2.96 -25.84 0.65
C ILE A 28 -3.79 -24.69 0.06
N ASP A 29 -4.98 -24.98 -0.46
CA ASP A 29 -5.89 -23.99 -1.05
C ASP A 29 -6.32 -22.94 0.00
N PHE A 30 -6.67 -23.39 1.21
CA PHE A 30 -6.98 -22.51 2.34
C PHE A 30 -5.81 -21.59 2.71
N THR A 31 -4.59 -22.14 2.75
CA THR A 31 -3.38 -21.36 3.08
C THR A 31 -3.12 -20.28 2.05
N ILE A 32 -3.23 -20.60 0.75
CA ILE A 32 -3.03 -19.63 -0.34
C ILE A 32 -4.07 -18.51 -0.28
N SER A 33 -5.35 -18.84 -0.03
CA SER A 33 -6.41 -17.85 0.10
C SER A 33 -6.19 -16.90 1.29
N SER A 34 -5.72 -17.43 2.43
CA SER A 34 -5.44 -16.61 3.62
C SER A 34 -4.24 -15.66 3.43
N VAL A 35 -3.17 -16.12 2.79
CA VAL A 35 -1.97 -15.32 2.54
C VAL A 35 -2.25 -14.18 1.56
N ASP A 36 -3.05 -14.43 0.51
CA ASP A 36 -3.42 -13.38 -0.45
C ASP A 36 -4.31 -12.30 0.20
N ALA A 37 -5.24 -12.71 1.09
CA ALA A 37 -6.06 -11.75 1.84
C ALA A 37 -5.25 -10.88 2.81
N GLU A 38 -4.25 -11.47 3.47
CA GLU A 38 -3.34 -10.74 4.37
C GLU A 38 -2.41 -9.81 3.60
N LEU A 39 -1.87 -10.27 2.46
CA LEU A 39 -1.00 -9.47 1.60
C LEU A 39 -1.72 -8.22 1.07
N ARG A 40 -2.98 -8.37 0.63
CA ARG A 40 -3.80 -7.22 0.20
C ARG A 40 -4.03 -6.22 1.32
N ARG A 41 -4.30 -6.68 2.55
CA ARG A 41 -4.46 -5.80 3.71
C ARG A 41 -3.19 -5.03 4.05
N VAL A 42 -2.03 -5.70 4.01
CA VAL A 42 -0.73 -5.06 4.25
C VAL A 42 -0.43 -4.05 3.16
N PHE A 43 -0.70 -4.40 1.90
CA PHE A 43 -0.55 -3.48 0.78
C PHE A 43 -1.44 -2.24 0.95
N ASP A 44 -2.74 -2.42 1.22
CA ASP A 44 -3.68 -1.31 1.41
C ASP A 44 -3.28 -0.40 2.57
N LEU A 45 -2.76 -0.98 3.67
CA LEU A 45 -2.27 -0.22 4.83
C LEU A 45 -1.03 0.62 4.47
N ALA A 46 -0.03 0.00 3.84
CA ALA A 46 1.18 0.70 3.40
C ALA A 46 0.86 1.79 2.36
N ASN A 47 -0.10 1.51 1.47
CA ASN A 47 -0.51 2.45 0.44
C ASN A 47 -1.24 3.67 1.05
N LYS A 48 -2.06 3.43 2.09
CA LYS A 48 -2.71 4.50 2.84
C LYS A 48 -1.67 5.39 3.55
N GLU A 49 -0.72 4.78 4.25
CA GLU A 49 0.33 5.52 4.96
C GLU A 49 1.19 6.35 3.99
N ALA A 50 1.59 5.77 2.85
CA ALA A 50 2.29 6.48 1.80
C ALA A 50 1.45 7.63 1.20
N MET A 51 0.13 7.46 1.08
CA MET A 51 -0.77 8.53 0.62
C MET A 51 -0.80 9.68 1.61
N ASP A 52 -0.97 9.39 2.91
CA ASP A 52 -1.04 10.40 3.97
C ASP A 52 0.27 11.19 4.05
N GLU A 53 1.42 10.51 4.00
CA GLU A 53 2.73 11.17 3.93
C GLU A 53 2.86 12.04 2.67
N SER A 54 2.47 11.51 1.50
CA SER A 54 2.56 12.25 0.24
C SER A 54 1.70 13.52 0.22
N ALA A 55 0.57 13.50 0.92
CA ALA A 55 -0.32 14.64 1.07
C ALA A 55 0.33 15.72 1.96
N GLU A 56 0.98 15.32 3.05
CA GLU A 56 1.75 16.24 3.88
C GLU A 56 2.87 16.93 3.11
N TRP A 57 3.61 16.18 2.29
CA TRP A 57 4.68 16.74 1.47
C TRP A 57 4.16 17.79 0.48
N ARG A 58 3.02 17.53 -0.15
CA ARG A 58 2.36 18.50 -1.03
C ARG A 58 1.95 19.77 -0.30
N TYR A 59 1.36 19.62 0.89
CA TYR A 59 0.99 20.77 1.71
C TYR A 59 2.20 21.63 2.11
N LYS A 60 3.28 20.99 2.58
CA LYS A 60 4.54 21.66 2.95
C LYS A 60 5.18 22.37 1.75
N TYR A 61 5.11 21.78 0.55
CA TYR A 61 5.63 22.39 -0.67
C TYR A 61 4.82 23.62 -1.09
N ASP A 62 3.49 23.52 -1.13
CA ASP A 62 2.61 24.64 -1.46
C ASP A 62 2.78 25.81 -0.48
N GLN A 63 2.99 25.52 0.81
CA GLN A 63 3.30 26.56 1.80
C GLN A 63 4.63 27.26 1.50
N GLN A 64 5.69 26.50 1.18
CA GLN A 64 7.00 27.08 0.85
C GLN A 64 6.91 27.98 -0.38
N ILE A 65 6.19 27.55 -1.43
CA ILE A 65 5.95 28.36 -2.63
C ILE A 65 5.21 29.65 -2.28
N LYS A 66 4.13 29.57 -1.48
CA LYS A 66 3.38 30.76 -1.07
C LYS A 66 4.25 31.75 -0.30
N GLN A 67 5.11 31.26 0.60
CA GLN A 67 6.03 32.11 1.35
C GLN A 67 7.09 32.76 0.45
N SER A 68 7.67 32.01 -0.51
CA SER A 68 8.66 32.57 -1.43
C SER A 68 8.04 33.60 -2.37
N LEU A 69 6.84 33.32 -2.90
CA LEU A 69 6.12 34.27 -3.75
C LEU A 69 5.80 35.56 -3.01
N LYS A 70 5.34 35.46 -1.76
CA LYS A 70 5.06 36.63 -0.93
C LYS A 70 6.31 37.49 -0.69
N LYS A 71 7.46 36.87 -0.39
CA LYS A 71 8.73 37.61 -0.23
C LYS A 71 9.14 38.34 -1.51
N VAL A 72 9.02 37.69 -2.67
CA VAL A 72 9.33 38.31 -3.96
C VAL A 72 8.40 39.49 -4.26
N GLU A 73 7.11 39.36 -3.94
CA GLU A 73 6.14 40.44 -4.10
C GLU A 73 6.43 41.63 -3.17
N ASP A 74 6.75 41.36 -1.91
CA ASP A 74 7.14 42.38 -0.92
C ASP A 74 8.40 43.13 -1.37
N ASP A 75 9.43 42.40 -1.83
CA ASP A 75 10.68 42.96 -2.34
C ASP A 75 10.46 43.81 -3.61
N ALA A 76 9.61 43.35 -4.53
CA ALA A 76 9.24 44.10 -5.72
C ALA A 76 8.47 45.39 -5.35
N GLY A 77 7.59 45.33 -4.35
CA GLY A 77 6.87 46.47 -3.81
C GLY A 77 7.80 47.51 -3.17
N LEU A 78 8.79 47.06 -2.40
CA LEU A 78 9.82 47.91 -1.81
C LEU A 78 10.67 48.61 -2.88
N ASN A 79 11.11 47.88 -3.89
CA ASN A 79 11.91 48.43 -4.98
C ASN A 79 11.14 49.51 -5.77
N LYS A 80 9.84 49.28 -6.03
CA LYS A 80 8.96 50.29 -6.65
C LYS A 80 8.86 51.56 -5.81
N ARG A 81 8.73 51.44 -4.49
CA ARG A 81 8.69 52.60 -3.57
C ARG A 81 10.01 53.37 -3.55
N LEU A 82 11.14 52.66 -3.50
CA LEU A 82 12.47 53.28 -3.57
C LEU A 82 12.66 54.07 -4.87
N GLY A 83 12.24 53.52 -6.01
CA GLY A 83 12.29 54.22 -7.30
C GLY A 83 11.40 55.47 -7.36
N MET A 84 10.25 55.48 -6.67
CA MET A 84 9.42 56.68 -6.56
C MET A 84 10.08 57.76 -5.69
N LEU A 85 10.71 57.37 -4.58
CA LEU A 85 11.43 58.31 -3.71
C LEU A 85 12.63 58.94 -4.40
N GLN A 86 13.42 58.17 -5.16
CA GLN A 86 14.53 58.70 -5.95
C GLN A 86 14.07 59.74 -7.00
N LYS A 87 12.90 59.54 -7.61
CA LYS A 87 12.35 60.50 -8.58
C LYS A 87 11.82 61.79 -7.98
N VAL A 88 11.47 61.81 -6.69
CA VAL A 88 10.97 63.01 -5.99
C VAL A 88 12.11 63.85 -5.42
N LEU A 89 13.26 63.22 -5.14
CA LEU A 89 14.47 63.86 -4.62
C LEU A 89 15.40 64.43 -5.71
N LEU A 90 15.09 64.18 -6.98
CA LEU A 90 15.77 64.70 -8.18
C LEU A 90 14.88 65.74 -8.86
#